data_AF-A0AAN6GNH2-F1
#
_entry.id   AF-A0AAN6GNH2-F1
#
_cell.length_a   1.000
_cell.length_b   1.000
_cell.length_c   1.000
_cell.angle_alpha   90.00
_cell.angle_beta   90.00
_cell.angle_gamma   90.00
#
_symmetry.space_group_name_H-M   'P 1'
#
loop_
_entity.id
_entity.type
_entity.pdbx_description
1 polymer ?
#
loop_
_entity_poly.entity_id
_entity_poly.type
_entity_poly.pdbx_seq_one_letter_code
_entity_poly.pdbx_strand_id
1 'polypeptide(L)'
;MSGEEPIFPPSLGEPGSEVVYYPSPLTPRLAAAAAVPAAVENEQISFTVSVPPASLPHIFAHRQWRAGMILADLLASTSFSSPTAGGGGFMGRLIRDKTVLELGCGTALPALVAAHPQLGQAAFVLATDYNEDELILALKHNVARNADTTSRPTTTTTAAVAAGGAASGSSLKAAGYTWGTSPDDIFDLMPRSVLTQRMDDAQKAPRSAATALAASRFDTILLADTLWDLLSHSDLAKSLSQTLAQTAGARVIVVAGLHTGRERISEFVHKAARVGLCVCPLDDCDGSTTASASASSASASSFSGSKSLWTELELIREEELEGKLARRSRDDVEAEAWTEHVLEFELAREEHEDDDDDTAAAAADDGNDQQHGSRAQLASDDDAAYPLRIESRGPRLTGRRRRFVSRERWRPEEAKERGGIKLRNRWMTVWTLRWEERRLFP
;
A
#
# COMPACT_ATOMS: atom_id res chain seq x y z
N MET A 1 21.39 -28.53 15.59
CA MET A 1 20.06 -28.09 15.11
C MET A 1 20.29 -26.88 14.22
N SER A 2 20.45 -27.10 12.92
CA SER A 2 20.49 -26.00 11.93
C SER A 2 19.07 -25.46 11.81
N GLY A 3 18.74 -24.41 12.56
CA GLY A 3 17.47 -23.74 12.40
C GLY A 3 17.37 -23.20 10.97
N GLU A 4 16.38 -23.65 10.22
CA GLU A 4 16.12 -23.11 8.89
C GLU A 4 15.84 -21.61 9.00
N GLU A 5 16.50 -20.83 8.15
CA GLU A 5 16.33 -19.38 8.13
C GLU A 5 14.88 -19.04 7.70
N PRO A 6 14.17 -18.16 8.42
CA PRO A 6 12.79 -17.84 8.12
C PRO A 6 12.63 -17.32 6.69
N ILE A 7 11.68 -17.90 5.95
CA ILE A 7 11.35 -17.50 4.58
C ILE A 7 10.27 -16.43 4.64
N PHE A 8 10.49 -15.32 3.93
CA PHE A 8 9.50 -14.27 3.73
C PHE A 8 9.01 -14.36 2.28
N PRO A 9 7.94 -15.12 1.99
CA PRO A 9 7.38 -15.15 0.63
C PRO A 9 6.80 -13.76 0.33
N PRO A 10 7.01 -13.19 -0.87
CA PRO A 10 6.54 -11.83 -1.19
C PRO A 10 5.01 -11.74 -1.32
N SER A 11 4.34 -12.89 -1.43
CA SER A 11 2.90 -13.01 -1.64
C SER A 11 2.36 -14.28 -0.99
N LEU A 12 1.04 -14.36 -0.86
CA LEU A 12 0.30 -15.52 -0.36
C LEU A 12 -0.92 -15.82 -1.24
N GLY A 13 -1.48 -17.02 -1.05
CA GLY A 13 -2.62 -17.52 -1.82
C GLY A 13 -2.25 -17.96 -3.24
N GLU A 14 -3.02 -18.88 -3.77
CA GLU A 14 -2.95 -19.36 -5.17
C GLU A 14 -4.22 -18.95 -5.92
N PRO A 15 -4.23 -18.99 -7.26
CA PRO A 15 -5.46 -18.80 -8.04
C PRO A 15 -6.66 -19.53 -7.44
N GLY A 16 -7.75 -18.80 -7.16
CA GLY A 16 -8.96 -19.35 -6.56
C GLY A 16 -8.95 -19.52 -5.03
N SER A 17 -7.82 -19.30 -4.36
CA SER A 17 -7.78 -19.20 -2.89
C SER A 17 -8.50 -17.94 -2.41
N GLU A 18 -9.02 -17.98 -1.18
CA GLU A 18 -9.56 -16.81 -0.49
C GLU A 18 -8.56 -16.33 0.57
N VAL A 19 -8.42 -15.01 0.67
CA VAL A 19 -7.66 -14.36 1.73
C VAL A 19 -8.62 -13.53 2.58
N VAL A 20 -8.66 -13.81 3.87
CA VAL A 20 -9.40 -13.01 4.84
C VAL A 20 -8.41 -12.12 5.57
N TYR A 21 -8.47 -10.85 5.23
CA TYR A 21 -7.58 -9.83 5.74
C TYR A 21 -8.19 -9.13 6.94
N TYR A 22 -7.41 -9.05 8.01
CA TYR A 22 -7.70 -8.25 9.19
C TYR A 22 -6.75 -7.04 9.22
N PRO A 23 -7.28 -5.81 9.14
CA PRO A 23 -6.49 -4.60 9.36
C PRO A 23 -5.78 -4.71 10.71
N SER A 24 -4.47 -4.52 10.69
CA SER A 24 -3.63 -4.70 11.88
C SER A 24 -2.80 -3.45 12.14
N PRO A 25 -2.55 -3.11 13.41
CA PRO A 25 -1.56 -2.10 13.74
C PRO A 25 -0.21 -2.48 13.10
N LEU A 26 0.45 -1.52 12.47
CA LEU A 26 1.66 -1.78 11.66
C LEU A 26 2.79 -2.45 12.45
N THR A 27 2.89 -2.17 13.76
CA THR A 27 3.94 -2.71 14.64
C THR A 27 3.33 -3.30 15.92
N PRO A 28 4.02 -4.27 16.56
CA PRO A 28 3.60 -4.81 17.86
C PRO A 28 3.46 -3.73 18.93
N ARG A 29 4.29 -2.68 18.87
CA ARG A 29 4.22 -1.55 19.80
C ARG A 29 2.92 -0.76 19.64
N LEU A 30 2.48 -0.51 18.41
CA LEU A 30 1.19 0.13 18.14
C LEU A 30 0.03 -0.78 18.53
N ALA A 31 0.18 -2.10 18.33
CA ALA A 31 -0.80 -3.08 18.79
C ALA A 31 -0.96 -3.07 20.32
N ALA A 32 0.15 -3.06 21.06
CA ALA A 32 0.13 -2.97 22.52
C ALA A 32 -0.48 -1.63 23.02
N ALA A 33 -0.23 -0.53 22.32
CA ALA A 33 -0.83 0.77 22.63
C ALA A 33 -2.35 0.80 22.39
N ALA A 34 -2.86 0.03 21.43
CA ALA A 34 -4.28 -0.08 21.14
C ALA A 34 -5.05 -1.00 22.12
N ALA A 35 -4.34 -1.80 22.93
CA ALA A 35 -4.92 -2.87 23.77
C ALA A 35 -5.40 -2.45 25.18
N VAL A 36 -5.55 -1.16 25.49
CA VAL A 36 -6.07 -0.67 26.80
C VAL A 36 -7.62 -0.53 26.74
N PRO A 37 -8.41 -0.96 27.76
CA PRO A 37 -9.39 -2.04 27.57
C PRO A 37 -10.86 -1.68 27.28
N ALA A 38 -11.45 -2.48 26.38
CA ALA A 38 -12.77 -3.14 26.34
C ALA A 38 -14.05 -2.45 26.87
N ALA A 39 -14.97 -2.11 25.95
CA ALA A 39 -16.44 -2.27 26.10
C ALA A 39 -17.20 -1.87 24.82
N VAL A 40 -16.91 -2.49 23.67
CA VAL A 40 -17.88 -2.59 22.57
C VAL A 40 -17.63 -3.96 21.95
N GLU A 41 -18.67 -4.76 21.76
CA GLU A 41 -18.67 -5.94 20.89
C GLU A 41 -18.29 -5.47 19.47
N ASN A 42 -16.99 -5.32 19.21
CA ASN A 42 -16.49 -4.96 17.89
C ASN A 42 -16.46 -6.24 17.07
N GLU A 43 -17.44 -6.41 16.19
CA GLU A 43 -17.24 -7.22 14.99
C GLU A 43 -15.91 -6.78 14.37
N GLN A 44 -14.93 -7.68 14.37
CA GLN A 44 -13.60 -7.36 13.86
C GLN A 44 -13.73 -7.07 12.36
N ILE A 45 -13.49 -5.82 11.95
CA ILE A 45 -13.50 -5.43 10.53
C ILE A 45 -12.58 -6.38 9.78
N SER A 46 -13.10 -7.01 8.74
CA SER A 46 -12.35 -7.93 7.88
C SER A 46 -12.77 -7.77 6.44
N PHE A 47 -11.86 -8.13 5.54
CA PHE A 47 -12.09 -8.09 4.10
C PHE A 47 -11.77 -9.45 3.53
N THR A 48 -12.71 -10.05 2.80
CA THR A 48 -12.47 -11.32 2.12
C THR A 48 -12.27 -11.07 0.63
N VAL A 49 -11.12 -11.47 0.11
CA VAL A 49 -10.78 -11.32 -1.31
C VAL A 49 -10.41 -12.67 -1.91
N SER A 50 -10.92 -12.95 -3.09
CA SER A 50 -10.51 -14.10 -3.90
C SER A 50 -9.29 -13.73 -4.74
N VAL A 51 -8.30 -14.61 -4.77
CA VAL A 51 -7.11 -14.45 -5.62
C VAL A 51 -7.49 -14.70 -7.08
N PRO A 52 -7.24 -13.73 -8.00
CA PRO A 52 -7.58 -13.87 -9.41
C PRO A 52 -6.98 -15.12 -10.07
N PRO A 53 -7.63 -15.65 -11.13
CA PRO A 53 -7.04 -16.71 -11.94
C PRO A 53 -5.74 -16.25 -12.63
N ALA A 54 -4.87 -17.20 -12.96
CA ALA A 54 -3.62 -16.95 -13.68
C ALA A 54 -3.82 -16.89 -15.20
N SER A 55 -4.90 -16.28 -15.68
CA SER A 55 -5.28 -16.21 -17.10
C SER A 55 -4.22 -15.48 -17.92
N LEU A 56 -3.64 -14.40 -17.37
CA LEU A 56 -2.40 -13.79 -17.83
C LEU A 56 -1.34 -13.91 -16.72
N PRO A 57 -0.50 -14.95 -16.70
CA PRO A 57 0.43 -15.16 -15.60
C PRO A 57 1.54 -14.10 -15.54
N HIS A 58 1.84 -13.44 -16.66
CA HIS A 58 2.91 -12.47 -16.77
C HIS A 58 2.62 -11.12 -16.13
N ILE A 59 1.36 -10.79 -15.80
CA ILE A 59 1.00 -9.55 -15.08
C ILE A 59 0.93 -9.75 -13.55
N PHE A 60 1.14 -10.98 -13.07
CA PHE A 60 1.29 -11.29 -11.64
C PHE A 60 0.10 -10.93 -10.73
N ALA A 61 -1.10 -10.73 -11.28
CA ALA A 61 -2.32 -10.46 -10.51
C ALA A 61 -2.86 -11.67 -9.71
N HIS A 62 -2.32 -12.86 -9.96
CA HIS A 62 -2.81 -14.14 -9.46
C HIS A 62 -2.25 -14.54 -8.08
N ARG A 63 -1.97 -13.53 -7.23
CA ARG A 63 -1.48 -13.67 -5.85
C ARG A 63 -1.97 -12.50 -5.00
N GLN A 64 -2.08 -12.68 -3.68
CA GLN A 64 -2.15 -11.56 -2.75
C GLN A 64 -0.73 -11.12 -2.36
N TRP A 65 -0.30 -9.96 -2.85
CA TRP A 65 1.02 -9.40 -2.55
C TRP A 65 1.08 -8.78 -1.15
N ARG A 66 2.20 -9.00 -0.43
CA ARG A 66 2.42 -8.42 0.89
C ARG A 66 2.47 -6.90 0.86
N ALA A 67 2.99 -6.30 -0.21
CA ALA A 67 2.97 -4.84 -0.38
C ALA A 67 1.54 -4.28 -0.32
N GLY A 68 0.57 -4.97 -0.90
CA GLY A 68 -0.84 -4.57 -0.84
C GLY A 68 -1.41 -4.63 0.58
N MET A 69 -1.03 -5.64 1.35
CA MET A 69 -1.47 -5.78 2.74
C MET A 69 -0.86 -4.73 3.66
N ILE A 70 0.41 -4.40 3.43
CA ILE A 70 1.11 -3.35 4.19
C ILE A 70 0.55 -1.98 3.82
N LEU A 71 0.30 -1.73 2.53
CA LEU A 71 -0.40 -0.51 2.10
C LEU A 71 -1.79 -0.44 2.76
N ALA A 72 -2.53 -1.54 2.80
CA ALA A 72 -3.83 -1.59 3.48
C ALA A 72 -3.71 -1.26 4.99
N ASP A 73 -2.72 -1.78 5.71
CA ASP A 73 -2.49 -1.44 7.12
C ASP A 73 -2.10 0.03 7.31
N LEU A 74 -1.30 0.58 6.39
CA LEU A 74 -0.95 1.99 6.39
C LEU A 74 -2.20 2.85 6.29
N LEU A 75 -3.10 2.54 5.35
CA LEU A 75 -4.37 3.23 5.17
C LEU A 75 -5.29 3.07 6.40
N ALA A 76 -5.29 1.90 7.04
CA ALA A 76 -6.04 1.66 8.28
C ALA A 76 -5.48 2.39 9.50
N SER A 77 -4.17 2.68 9.52
CA SER A 77 -3.51 3.38 10.65
C SER A 77 -4.03 4.79 10.92
N THR A 78 -4.75 5.36 9.95
CA THR A 78 -5.48 6.62 10.08
C THR A 78 -6.56 6.58 11.17
N SER A 79 -7.08 5.41 11.48
CA SER A 79 -8.13 5.20 12.48
C SER A 79 -7.60 4.81 13.86
N PHE A 80 -6.35 4.36 13.93
CA PHE A 80 -5.68 4.02 15.20
C PHE A 80 -5.01 5.24 15.87
N SER A 81 -4.98 6.39 15.20
CA SER A 81 -4.37 7.63 15.71
C SER A 81 -5.37 8.48 16.50
N SER A 82 -4.97 9.00 17.67
CA SER A 82 -5.83 9.74 18.61
C SER A 82 -6.65 10.87 17.94
N PRO A 83 -7.97 11.00 18.23
CA PRO A 83 -8.84 12.05 17.67
C PRO A 83 -8.38 13.49 17.99
N THR A 84 -7.55 13.68 19.03
CA THR A 84 -7.17 14.98 19.58
C THR A 84 -6.05 15.70 18.80
N ALA A 85 -5.43 15.04 17.81
CA ALA A 85 -4.43 15.64 16.93
C ALA A 85 -4.96 15.70 15.49
N GLY A 86 -5.94 16.58 15.22
CA GLY A 86 -6.33 16.97 13.86
C GLY A 86 -6.43 15.82 12.84
N GLY A 87 -7.18 14.76 13.19
CA GLY A 87 -7.68 13.72 12.28
C GLY A 87 -6.65 12.94 11.45
N GLY A 88 -6.19 11.79 11.97
CA GLY A 88 -5.69 10.66 11.16
C GLY A 88 -4.24 10.66 10.68
N GLY A 89 -3.40 11.57 11.17
CA GLY A 89 -1.98 11.64 10.77
C GLY A 89 -1.79 11.96 9.28
N PHE A 90 -0.55 11.82 8.76
CA PHE A 90 -0.26 12.09 7.34
C PHE A 90 -1.09 11.22 6.38
N MET A 91 -1.18 9.92 6.67
CA MET A 91 -1.91 8.99 5.81
C MET A 91 -3.41 9.35 5.74
N GLY A 92 -3.98 9.86 6.85
CA GLY A 92 -5.36 10.32 6.89
C GLY A 92 -5.61 11.47 5.93
N ARG A 93 -4.68 12.44 5.87
CA ARG A 93 -4.76 13.59 4.96
C ARG A 93 -4.68 13.21 3.48
N LEU A 94 -3.99 12.11 3.16
CA LEU A 94 -3.86 11.65 1.78
C LEU A 94 -5.07 10.85 1.29
N ILE A 95 -5.95 10.37 2.16
CA ILE A 95 -6.98 9.40 1.77
C ILE A 95 -8.38 9.87 2.14
N ARG A 96 -8.55 10.41 3.35
CA ARG A 96 -9.85 10.85 3.84
C ARG A 96 -10.40 11.96 2.95
N ASP A 97 -11.66 11.80 2.54
CA ASP A 97 -12.38 12.71 1.65
C ASP A 97 -11.68 12.94 0.30
N LYS A 98 -10.72 12.07 -0.09
CA LYS A 98 -10.00 12.14 -1.36
C LYS A 98 -10.61 11.23 -2.42
N THR A 99 -10.31 11.57 -3.67
CA THR A 99 -10.50 10.67 -4.81
C THR A 99 -9.26 9.80 -4.96
N VAL A 100 -9.43 8.49 -4.90
CA VAL A 100 -8.34 7.51 -4.85
C VAL A 100 -8.40 6.57 -6.06
N LEU A 101 -7.26 6.35 -6.71
CA LEU A 101 -7.09 5.36 -7.77
C LEU A 101 -6.06 4.33 -7.34
N GLU A 102 -6.38 3.05 -7.43
CA GLU A 102 -5.39 1.97 -7.30
C GLU A 102 -5.06 1.42 -8.70
N LEU A 103 -3.78 1.38 -9.05
CA LEU A 103 -3.28 0.84 -10.31
C LEU A 103 -2.59 -0.52 -10.06
N GLY A 104 -2.97 -1.55 -10.82
CA GLY A 104 -2.43 -2.91 -10.62
C GLY A 104 -2.88 -3.49 -9.28
N CYS A 105 -4.19 -3.41 -9.01
CA CYS A 105 -4.74 -3.69 -7.70
C CYS A 105 -4.78 -5.19 -7.34
N GLY A 106 -4.72 -6.09 -8.33
CA GLY A 106 -4.90 -7.54 -8.14
C GLY A 106 -6.21 -7.85 -7.42
N THR A 107 -6.12 -8.16 -6.13
CA THR A 107 -7.28 -8.43 -5.25
C THR A 107 -8.05 -7.17 -4.82
N ALA A 108 -7.49 -5.97 -4.98
CA ALA A 108 -8.00 -4.66 -4.55
C ALA A 108 -8.11 -4.42 -3.05
N LEU A 109 -7.27 -5.12 -2.28
CA LEU A 109 -7.27 -4.98 -0.83
C LEU A 109 -6.99 -3.53 -0.34
N PRO A 110 -5.99 -2.79 -0.87
CA PRO A 110 -5.81 -1.38 -0.53
C PRO A 110 -7.03 -0.51 -0.85
N ALA A 111 -7.63 -0.65 -2.04
CA ALA A 111 -8.82 0.10 -2.41
C ALA A 111 -10.02 -0.18 -1.49
N LEU A 112 -10.22 -1.43 -1.08
CA LEU A 112 -11.26 -1.81 -0.11
C LEU A 112 -11.08 -1.09 1.23
N VAL A 113 -9.85 -1.06 1.76
CA VAL A 113 -9.55 -0.35 3.02
C VAL A 113 -9.65 1.17 2.84
N ALA A 114 -9.22 1.72 1.71
CA ALA A 114 -9.34 3.14 1.40
C ALA A 114 -10.80 3.60 1.40
N ALA A 115 -11.71 2.79 0.86
CA ALA A 115 -13.14 3.09 0.76
C ALA A 115 -13.89 2.96 2.09
N HIS A 116 -13.38 2.17 3.03
CA HIS A 116 -14.08 1.80 4.26
C HIS A 116 -14.43 3.03 5.13
N PRO A 117 -15.69 3.16 5.60
CA PRO A 117 -16.21 4.36 6.28
C PRO A 117 -15.61 4.61 7.66
N GLN A 118 -14.94 3.63 8.25
CA GLN A 118 -14.24 3.78 9.54
C GLN A 118 -12.72 3.69 9.40
N LEU A 119 -12.19 3.31 8.23
CA LEU A 119 -10.75 3.22 7.98
C LEU A 119 -10.33 4.37 7.06
N GLY A 120 -10.16 4.13 5.76
CA GLY A 120 -9.64 5.14 4.84
C GLY A 120 -10.56 6.33 4.60
N GLN A 121 -11.88 6.15 4.64
CA GLN A 121 -12.86 7.23 4.47
C GLN A 121 -12.67 8.07 3.18
N ALA A 122 -12.20 7.45 2.10
CA ALA A 122 -12.10 8.12 0.82
C ALA A 122 -13.49 8.56 0.31
N ALA A 123 -13.54 9.69 -0.39
CA ALA A 123 -14.77 10.18 -1.01
C ALA A 123 -15.19 9.30 -2.20
N PHE A 124 -14.21 8.82 -2.95
CA PHE A 124 -14.39 7.88 -4.04
C PHE A 124 -13.11 7.08 -4.27
N VAL A 125 -13.24 5.79 -4.56
CA VAL A 125 -12.14 4.88 -4.87
C VAL A 125 -12.44 4.15 -6.17
N LEU A 126 -11.45 4.12 -7.05
CA LEU A 126 -11.47 3.26 -8.24
C LEU A 126 -10.31 2.27 -8.16
N ALA A 127 -10.63 0.98 -8.06
CA ALA A 127 -9.66 -0.10 -8.19
C ALA A 127 -9.51 -0.49 -9.67
N THR A 128 -8.27 -0.55 -10.16
CA THR A 128 -8.01 -0.89 -11.56
C THR A 128 -6.87 -1.87 -11.75
N ASP A 129 -7.04 -2.71 -12.75
CA ASP A 129 -6.01 -3.62 -13.25
C ASP A 129 -6.13 -3.76 -14.77
N TYR A 130 -5.26 -4.55 -15.42
CA TYR A 130 -5.30 -4.81 -16.86
C TYR A 130 -6.69 -5.28 -17.29
N ASN A 131 -7.12 -4.84 -18.48
CA ASN A 131 -8.47 -5.06 -18.98
C ASN A 131 -8.64 -6.48 -19.54
N GLU A 132 -8.58 -7.45 -18.65
CA GLU A 132 -8.74 -8.88 -18.91
C GLU A 132 -10.00 -9.41 -18.24
N ASP A 133 -10.83 -10.11 -19.00
CA ASP A 133 -12.19 -10.47 -18.59
C ASP A 133 -12.24 -11.20 -17.24
N GLU A 134 -11.41 -12.25 -17.07
CA GLU A 134 -11.40 -13.06 -15.85
C GLU A 134 -10.84 -12.30 -14.63
N LEU A 135 -9.82 -11.45 -14.85
CA LEU A 135 -9.24 -10.61 -13.80
C LEU A 135 -10.23 -9.55 -13.34
N ILE A 136 -10.87 -8.85 -14.28
CA ILE A 136 -11.84 -7.80 -13.96
C ILE A 136 -13.12 -8.40 -13.37
N LEU A 137 -13.51 -9.62 -13.76
CA LEU A 137 -14.60 -10.36 -13.11
C LEU A 137 -14.26 -10.67 -11.65
N ALA A 138 -13.08 -11.24 -11.37
CA ALA A 138 -12.62 -11.53 -10.01
C ALA A 138 -12.53 -10.25 -9.16
N LEU A 139 -11.99 -9.17 -9.73
CA LEU A 139 -11.89 -7.87 -9.09
C LEU A 139 -13.28 -7.30 -8.73
N LYS A 140 -14.23 -7.33 -9.66
CA LYS A 140 -15.61 -6.89 -9.40
C LYS A 140 -16.30 -7.75 -8.35
N HIS A 141 -16.04 -9.06 -8.34
CA HIS A 141 -16.53 -9.97 -7.31
C HIS A 141 -15.97 -9.60 -5.92
N ASN A 142 -14.67 -9.32 -5.82
CA ASN A 142 -14.04 -8.87 -4.56
C ASN A 142 -14.66 -7.56 -4.05
N VAL A 143 -14.88 -6.58 -4.94
CA VAL A 143 -15.56 -5.32 -4.56
C VAL A 143 -16.99 -5.59 -4.09
N ALA A 144 -17.77 -6.38 -4.82
CA ALA A 144 -19.15 -6.68 -4.48
C ALA A 144 -19.28 -7.43 -3.15
N ARG A 145 -18.38 -8.39 -2.88
CA ARG A 145 -18.38 -9.19 -1.65
C ARG A 145 -18.16 -8.34 -0.39
N ASN A 146 -17.46 -7.23 -0.52
CA ASN A 146 -17.15 -6.33 0.59
C ASN A 146 -17.97 -5.02 0.55
N ALA A 147 -19.06 -4.99 -0.24
CA ALA A 147 -19.89 -3.80 -0.41
C ALA A 147 -20.55 -3.36 0.90
N ASP A 148 -21.03 -4.29 1.72
CA ASP A 148 -21.68 -3.97 3.00
C ASP A 148 -20.67 -3.30 3.95
N THR A 149 -19.46 -3.86 4.05
CA THR A 149 -18.36 -3.35 4.86
C THR A 149 -17.88 -1.97 4.38
N THR A 150 -17.98 -1.68 3.08
CA THR A 150 -17.52 -0.42 2.49
C THR A 150 -18.63 0.64 2.31
N SER A 151 -19.89 0.28 2.60
CA SER A 151 -21.02 1.19 2.49
C SER A 151 -20.98 2.27 3.59
N ARG A 152 -21.20 3.55 3.23
CA ARG A 152 -21.42 4.58 4.25
C ARG A 152 -22.79 4.39 4.87
N PRO A 153 -22.93 4.46 6.21
CA PRO A 153 -24.25 4.51 6.83
C PRO A 153 -25.00 5.71 6.26
N THR A 154 -26.16 5.48 5.66
CA THR A 154 -27.10 6.56 5.35
C THR A 154 -27.54 7.15 6.68
N THR A 155 -26.91 8.22 7.12
CA THR A 155 -27.43 9.00 8.25
C THR A 155 -28.81 9.48 7.86
N THR A 156 -29.84 8.90 8.49
CA THR A 156 -31.20 9.39 8.52
C THR A 156 -31.21 10.73 9.24
N THR A 157 -30.68 11.78 8.60
CA THR A 157 -31.08 13.14 8.92
C THR A 157 -32.31 13.40 8.06
N THR A 158 -33.45 13.50 8.71
CA THR A 158 -34.78 13.80 8.15
C THR A 158 -34.86 15.07 7.28
N ALA A 159 -33.75 15.80 7.09
CA ALA A 159 -33.64 16.94 6.19
C ALA A 159 -33.30 16.60 4.73
N ALA A 160 -32.71 15.42 4.43
CA ALA A 160 -32.23 15.11 3.07
C ALA A 160 -33.29 14.48 2.15
N VAL A 161 -34.43 14.03 2.68
CA VAL A 161 -35.48 13.35 1.89
C VAL A 161 -36.30 14.35 1.05
N ALA A 162 -36.19 15.66 1.29
CA ALA A 162 -36.93 16.69 0.55
C ALA A 162 -36.32 17.05 -0.83
N ALA A 163 -35.09 16.63 -1.12
CA ALA A 163 -34.46 16.81 -2.43
C ALA A 163 -34.23 15.43 -3.06
N GLY A 164 -35.13 15.02 -3.96
CA GLY A 164 -35.18 13.68 -4.57
C GLY A 164 -33.94 13.28 -5.40
N GLY A 165 -32.79 13.09 -4.76
CA GLY A 165 -31.58 12.53 -5.32
C GLY A 165 -31.08 11.38 -4.47
N ALA A 166 -31.41 10.15 -4.86
CA ALA A 166 -30.81 8.96 -4.28
C ALA A 166 -29.31 8.91 -4.65
N ALA A 167 -28.43 9.43 -3.80
CA ALA A 167 -27.00 9.18 -3.88
C ALA A 167 -26.64 7.90 -3.11
N SER A 168 -27.27 6.78 -3.51
CA SER A 168 -26.92 5.43 -3.07
C SER A 168 -26.02 4.79 -4.13
N GLY A 169 -24.80 5.31 -4.25
CA GLY A 169 -23.76 4.72 -5.09
C GLY A 169 -22.60 4.30 -4.20
N SER A 170 -22.09 3.08 -4.41
CA SER A 170 -20.86 2.62 -3.74
C SER A 170 -19.75 3.66 -3.92
N SER A 171 -19.05 4.01 -2.84
CA SER A 171 -17.84 4.85 -2.88
C SER A 171 -16.68 4.14 -3.58
N LEU A 172 -16.77 2.82 -3.81
CA LEU A 172 -15.78 2.00 -4.48
C LEU A 172 -16.32 1.41 -5.78
N LYS A 173 -15.54 1.52 -6.85
CA LYS A 173 -15.77 0.86 -8.14
C LYS A 173 -14.53 0.08 -8.58
N ALA A 174 -14.74 -0.88 -9.48
CA ALA A 174 -13.70 -1.66 -10.14
C ALA A 174 -13.82 -1.56 -11.66
N ALA A 175 -12.70 -1.39 -12.36
CA ALA A 175 -12.66 -1.30 -13.81
C ALA A 175 -11.33 -1.78 -14.40
N GLY A 176 -11.35 -2.16 -15.68
CA GLY A 176 -10.13 -2.39 -16.45
C GLY A 176 -9.48 -1.07 -16.84
N TYR A 177 -8.17 -0.98 -16.65
CA TYR A 177 -7.33 0.13 -17.10
C TYR A 177 -5.89 -0.37 -17.33
N THR A 178 -5.50 -0.42 -18.59
CA THR A 178 -4.16 -0.84 -19.00
C THR A 178 -3.21 0.34 -18.89
N TRP A 179 -2.03 0.15 -18.29
CA TRP A 179 -1.08 1.24 -18.14
C TRP A 179 -0.65 1.81 -19.50
N GLY A 180 -0.46 3.13 -19.55
CA GLY A 180 -0.08 3.86 -20.76
C GLY A 180 -1.21 4.10 -21.77
N THR A 181 -2.41 3.53 -21.62
CA THR A 181 -3.57 3.83 -22.48
C THR A 181 -4.28 5.12 -22.06
N SER A 182 -5.30 5.54 -22.82
CA SER A 182 -6.07 6.75 -22.45
C SER A 182 -6.88 6.49 -21.17
N PRO A 183 -6.89 7.40 -20.19
CA PRO A 183 -7.69 7.27 -18.97
C PRO A 183 -9.13 7.80 -19.11
N ASP A 184 -9.58 8.22 -20.30
CA ASP A 184 -10.88 8.89 -20.46
C ASP A 184 -12.04 8.04 -19.91
N ASP A 185 -12.04 6.74 -20.21
CA ASP A 185 -13.08 5.80 -19.77
C ASP A 185 -13.17 5.66 -18.24
N ILE A 186 -12.05 5.79 -17.53
CA ILE A 186 -12.04 5.68 -16.07
C ILE A 186 -12.50 6.97 -15.37
N PHE A 187 -12.40 8.12 -16.04
CA PHE A 187 -12.94 9.38 -15.49
C PHE A 187 -14.46 9.41 -15.50
N ASP A 188 -15.10 8.76 -16.49
CA ASP A 188 -16.56 8.63 -16.55
C ASP A 188 -17.14 7.80 -15.39
N LEU A 189 -16.30 7.04 -14.68
CA LEU A 189 -16.71 6.26 -13.52
C LEU A 189 -16.80 7.09 -12.23
N MET A 190 -16.23 8.29 -12.19
CA MET A 190 -16.29 9.17 -11.02
C MET A 190 -17.73 9.68 -10.80
N PRO A 191 -18.29 9.62 -9.58
CA PRO A 191 -19.63 10.14 -9.31
C PRO A 191 -19.72 11.64 -9.61
N ARG A 192 -20.77 12.06 -10.32
CA ARG A 192 -21.02 13.48 -10.61
C ARG A 192 -21.09 14.34 -9.34
N SER A 193 -21.59 13.80 -8.23
CA SER A 193 -21.63 14.49 -6.94
C SER A 193 -20.23 14.86 -6.44
N VAL A 194 -19.27 13.95 -6.56
CA VAL A 194 -17.86 14.16 -6.18
C VAL A 194 -17.22 15.19 -7.12
N LEU A 195 -17.48 15.08 -8.43
CA LEU A 195 -16.99 16.06 -9.41
C LEU A 195 -17.55 17.47 -9.14
N THR A 196 -18.86 17.60 -8.94
CA THR A 196 -19.53 18.88 -8.66
C THR A 196 -19.00 19.51 -7.37
N GLN A 197 -18.89 18.73 -6.28
CA GLN A 197 -18.35 19.22 -5.01
C GLN A 197 -16.92 19.78 -5.19
N ARG A 198 -16.07 19.06 -5.94
CA ARG A 198 -14.71 19.53 -6.23
C ARG A 198 -14.67 20.75 -7.15
N MET A 199 -15.61 20.84 -8.09
CA MET A 199 -15.76 22.04 -8.92
C MET A 199 -16.21 23.25 -8.10
N ASP A 200 -17.09 23.08 -7.12
CA ASP A 200 -17.53 24.13 -6.21
C ASP A 200 -16.41 24.59 -5.28
N ASP A 201 -15.61 23.65 -4.75
CA ASP A 201 -14.41 23.98 -3.96
C ASP A 201 -13.35 24.68 -4.82
N ALA A 202 -13.18 24.26 -6.08
CA ALA A 202 -12.33 24.90 -7.07
C ALA A 202 -12.81 26.29 -7.51
N GLN A 203 -14.12 26.57 -7.48
CA GLN A 203 -14.69 27.87 -7.86
C GLN A 203 -14.36 28.99 -6.86
N LYS A 204 -13.86 28.65 -5.65
CA LYS A 204 -13.26 29.63 -4.73
C LYS A 204 -11.86 30.09 -5.18
N ALA A 205 -11.28 29.46 -6.20
CA ALA A 205 -10.01 29.80 -6.85
C ALA A 205 -10.25 30.34 -8.29
N PRO A 206 -9.29 31.07 -8.92
CA PRO A 206 -9.52 31.67 -10.23
C PRO A 206 -9.89 30.63 -11.32
N ARG A 207 -10.95 30.95 -12.10
CA ARG A 207 -11.52 30.09 -13.15
C ARG A 207 -10.51 29.85 -14.27
N SER A 208 -9.95 28.64 -14.34
CA SER A 208 -9.14 28.17 -15.47
C SER A 208 -9.57 26.76 -15.90
N ALA A 209 -9.34 26.40 -17.16
CA ALA A 209 -9.54 25.04 -17.67
C ALA A 209 -8.66 24.00 -16.93
N ALA A 210 -7.50 24.42 -16.42
CA ALA A 210 -6.61 23.58 -15.61
C ALA A 210 -7.24 23.19 -14.27
N THR A 211 -8.01 24.10 -13.65
CA THR A 211 -8.70 23.83 -12.39
C THR A 211 -9.81 22.78 -12.55
N ALA A 212 -10.56 22.83 -13.66
CA ALA A 212 -11.58 21.82 -13.98
C ALA A 212 -10.96 20.45 -14.31
N LEU A 213 -9.82 20.44 -14.98
CA LEU A 213 -9.07 19.21 -15.28
C LEU A 213 -8.46 18.58 -14.02
N ALA A 214 -8.03 19.38 -13.04
CA ALA A 214 -7.56 18.88 -11.75
C ALA A 214 -8.70 18.26 -10.91
N ALA A 215 -9.91 18.83 -10.98
CA ALA A 215 -11.08 18.33 -10.26
C ALA A 215 -11.62 16.99 -10.79
N SER A 216 -11.30 16.63 -12.04
CA SER A 216 -11.68 15.36 -12.68
C SER A 216 -10.63 14.25 -12.56
N ARG A 217 -9.54 14.50 -11.83
CA ARG A 217 -8.41 13.57 -11.63
C ARG A 217 -8.32 13.11 -10.19
N PHE A 218 -7.55 12.07 -9.93
CA PHE A 218 -7.43 11.49 -8.59
C PHE A 218 -6.47 12.28 -7.72
N ASP A 219 -6.86 12.59 -6.49
CA ASP A 219 -5.98 13.24 -5.51
C ASP A 219 -4.84 12.31 -5.10
N THR A 220 -5.15 11.02 -4.95
CA THR A 220 -4.19 10.02 -4.48
C THR A 220 -4.19 8.80 -5.37
N ILE A 221 -3.00 8.33 -5.73
CA ILE A 221 -2.81 7.06 -6.44
C ILE A 221 -2.09 6.07 -5.53
N LEU A 222 -2.58 4.85 -5.48
CA LEU A 222 -2.03 3.74 -4.71
C LEU A 222 -1.29 2.79 -5.65
N LEU A 223 -0.05 2.43 -5.29
CA LEU A 223 0.78 1.46 -5.98
C LEU A 223 1.33 0.45 -4.96
N ALA A 224 0.95 -0.83 -5.13
CA ALA A 224 1.47 -1.94 -4.32
C ALA A 224 2.13 -2.98 -5.24
N ASP A 225 3.45 -3.15 -5.12
CA ASP A 225 4.23 -4.11 -5.91
C ASP A 225 4.04 -3.99 -7.45
N THR A 226 3.98 -2.76 -7.97
CA THR A 226 3.77 -2.49 -9.40
C THR A 226 5.05 -2.29 -10.22
N LEU A 227 6.22 -2.36 -9.58
CA LEU A 227 7.50 -1.93 -10.18
C LEU A 227 8.36 -3.07 -10.73
N TRP A 228 7.86 -4.31 -10.73
CA TRP A 228 8.62 -5.51 -11.04
C TRP A 228 9.14 -5.57 -12.50
N ASP A 229 8.39 -5.00 -13.45
CA ASP A 229 8.73 -4.96 -14.88
C ASP A 229 9.27 -3.60 -15.34
N LEU A 230 10.51 -3.59 -15.86
CA LEU A 230 11.10 -2.38 -16.42
C LEU A 230 10.40 -1.88 -17.69
N LEU A 231 9.84 -2.78 -18.51
CA LEU A 231 9.21 -2.39 -19.77
C LEU A 231 7.95 -1.57 -19.47
N SER A 232 7.20 -1.99 -18.47
CA SER A 232 5.99 -1.32 -17.98
C SER A 232 6.23 0.03 -17.27
N HIS A 233 7.44 0.35 -16.83
CA HIS A 233 7.70 1.59 -16.05
C HIS A 233 7.33 2.87 -16.80
N SER A 234 7.57 2.93 -18.11
CA SER A 234 7.27 4.13 -18.90
C SER A 234 5.76 4.33 -19.05
N ASP A 235 5.02 3.24 -19.21
CA ASP A 235 3.56 3.25 -19.32
C ASP A 235 2.90 3.56 -17.96
N LEU A 236 3.42 2.98 -16.87
CA LEU A 236 2.98 3.31 -15.52
C LEU A 236 3.23 4.80 -15.20
N ALA A 237 4.42 5.32 -15.48
CA ALA A 237 4.73 6.75 -15.27
C ALA A 237 3.80 7.65 -16.12
N LYS A 238 3.53 7.27 -17.37
CA LYS A 238 2.56 7.96 -18.22
C LYS A 238 1.17 7.97 -17.58
N SER A 239 0.66 6.81 -17.13
CA SER A 239 -0.63 6.72 -16.44
C SER A 239 -0.67 7.63 -15.21
N LEU A 240 0.37 7.64 -14.35
CA LEU A 240 0.42 8.55 -13.20
C LEU A 240 0.29 10.01 -13.61
N SER A 241 1.02 10.45 -14.64
CA SER A 241 0.95 11.84 -15.13
C SER A 241 -0.42 12.21 -15.70
N GLN A 242 -1.15 11.21 -16.21
CA GLN A 242 -2.43 11.38 -16.85
C GLN A 242 -3.61 11.20 -15.90
N THR A 243 -3.46 10.62 -14.72
CA THR A 243 -4.56 10.38 -13.78
C THR A 243 -4.41 11.12 -12.45
N LEU A 244 -3.20 11.52 -12.06
CA LEU A 244 -2.98 12.30 -10.84
C LEU A 244 -3.44 13.75 -11.03
N ALA A 245 -4.16 14.29 -10.04
CA ALA A 245 -4.58 15.67 -10.02
C ALA A 245 -3.36 16.60 -9.98
N GLN A 246 -3.37 17.68 -10.75
CA GLN A 246 -2.28 18.66 -10.78
C GLN A 246 -2.45 19.67 -9.65
N THR A 247 -2.29 19.21 -8.41
CA THR A 247 -2.38 20.04 -7.21
C THR A 247 -1.19 19.80 -6.29
N ALA A 248 -0.87 20.78 -5.44
CA ALA A 248 0.21 20.66 -4.46
C ALA A 248 -0.02 19.55 -3.43
N GLY A 249 -1.28 19.13 -3.22
CA GLY A 249 -1.64 18.07 -2.28
C GLY A 249 -1.75 16.68 -2.91
N ALA A 250 -1.68 16.56 -4.25
CA ALA A 250 -1.82 15.27 -4.91
C ALA A 250 -0.58 14.39 -4.68
N ARG A 251 -0.79 13.10 -4.42
CA ARG A 251 0.30 12.16 -4.08
C ARG A 251 0.12 10.81 -4.76
N VAL A 252 1.24 10.14 -5.03
CA VAL A 252 1.28 8.69 -5.29
C VAL A 252 1.90 8.04 -4.07
N ILE A 253 1.25 7.03 -3.48
CA ILE A 253 1.77 6.24 -2.37
C ILE A 253 2.26 4.92 -2.94
N VAL A 254 3.52 4.60 -2.70
CA VAL A 254 4.18 3.43 -3.26
C VAL A 254 4.63 2.52 -2.14
N VAL A 255 4.23 1.25 -2.21
CA VAL A 255 4.77 0.16 -1.40
C VAL A 255 5.35 -0.88 -2.35
N ALA A 256 6.63 -1.17 -2.21
CA ALA A 256 7.32 -2.10 -3.10
C ALA A 256 8.30 -3.00 -2.35
N GLY A 257 8.19 -4.29 -2.58
CA GLY A 257 9.11 -5.31 -2.09
C GLY A 257 10.38 -5.32 -2.92
N LEU A 258 11.46 -5.83 -2.32
CA LEU A 258 12.76 -5.90 -2.97
C LEU A 258 12.98 -7.20 -3.74
N HIS A 259 11.96 -8.06 -3.89
CA HIS A 259 12.07 -9.37 -4.51
C HIS A 259 12.50 -9.31 -5.99
N THR A 260 12.25 -8.19 -6.68
CA THR A 260 12.71 -7.94 -8.07
C THR A 260 13.97 -7.08 -8.20
N GLY A 261 14.56 -6.66 -7.07
CA GLY A 261 15.80 -5.86 -7.02
C GLY A 261 15.56 -4.36 -6.83
N ARG A 262 16.54 -3.68 -6.22
CA ARG A 262 16.47 -2.26 -5.85
C ARG A 262 16.52 -1.33 -7.07
N GLU A 263 17.19 -1.79 -8.12
CA GLU A 263 17.33 -1.10 -9.40
C GLU A 263 15.97 -0.83 -10.04
N ARG A 264 14.96 -1.69 -9.80
CA ARG A 264 13.60 -1.46 -10.29
C ARG A 264 12.99 -0.18 -9.73
N ILE A 265 13.20 0.09 -8.44
CA ILE A 265 12.74 1.32 -7.80
C ILE A 265 13.50 2.52 -8.40
N SER A 266 14.82 2.43 -8.50
CA SER A 266 15.68 3.50 -9.04
C SER A 266 15.33 3.87 -10.49
N GLU A 267 15.15 2.87 -11.36
CA GLU A 267 14.74 3.10 -12.76
C GLU A 267 13.35 3.73 -12.85
N PHE A 268 12.40 3.27 -12.03
CA PHE A 268 11.06 3.87 -12.01
C PHE A 268 11.09 5.32 -11.53
N VAL A 269 11.89 5.65 -10.51
CA VAL A 269 12.08 7.05 -10.07
C VAL A 269 12.59 7.93 -11.21
N HIS A 270 13.52 7.45 -12.02
CA HIS A 270 13.97 8.18 -13.21
C HIS A 270 12.87 8.37 -14.27
N LYS A 271 11.98 7.38 -14.44
CA LYS A 271 10.83 7.49 -15.36
C LYS A 271 9.78 8.46 -14.83
N ALA A 272 9.49 8.42 -13.54
CA ALA A 272 8.60 9.36 -12.85
C ALA A 272 9.11 10.81 -12.98
N ALA A 273 10.42 11.03 -12.81
CA ALA A 273 11.04 12.34 -13.01
C ALA A 273 10.82 12.91 -14.41
N ARG A 274 10.88 12.07 -15.46
CA ARG A 274 10.65 12.52 -16.85
C ARG A 274 9.23 13.00 -17.10
N VAL A 275 8.26 12.53 -16.33
CA VAL A 275 6.85 12.98 -16.41
C VAL A 275 6.54 14.09 -15.40
N GLY A 276 7.54 14.61 -14.67
CA GLY A 276 7.39 15.73 -13.74
C GLY A 276 7.02 15.34 -12.31
N LEU A 277 7.19 14.07 -11.93
CA LEU A 277 6.99 13.59 -10.57
C LEU A 277 8.33 13.42 -9.86
N CYS A 278 8.41 13.78 -8.58
CA CYS A 278 9.59 13.58 -7.76
C CYS A 278 9.24 12.87 -6.44
N VAL A 279 10.21 12.14 -5.89
CA VAL A 279 10.07 11.51 -4.56
C VAL A 279 10.03 12.61 -3.51
N CYS A 280 9.10 12.50 -2.56
CA CYS A 280 8.97 13.44 -1.45
C CYS A 280 8.92 12.72 -0.09
N PRO A 281 9.21 13.43 1.01
CA PRO A 281 9.02 12.88 2.35
C PRO A 281 7.57 12.46 2.59
N LEU A 282 7.41 11.36 3.34
CA LEU A 282 6.10 10.88 3.82
C LEU A 282 5.45 11.79 4.87
N ASP A 283 6.08 12.88 5.30
CA ASP A 283 5.47 13.84 6.23
C ASP A 283 5.30 15.24 5.58
N ASP A 284 5.51 15.36 4.26
CA ASP A 284 5.40 16.62 3.53
C ASP A 284 3.91 16.96 3.28
N CYS A 285 3.27 17.55 4.28
CA CYS A 285 1.83 17.83 4.30
C CYS A 285 1.43 18.99 3.40
N ASP A 286 2.26 20.01 3.27
CA ASP A 286 1.88 21.28 2.66
C ASP A 286 3.12 21.85 1.96
N GLY A 287 2.97 22.30 0.73
CA GLY A 287 4.00 23.09 0.02
C GLY A 287 4.33 24.44 0.70
N SER A 288 4.14 24.58 2.01
CA SER A 288 4.50 25.75 2.81
C SER A 288 5.98 25.76 3.21
N THR A 289 6.76 24.72 2.86
CA THR A 289 8.23 24.79 2.92
C THR A 289 8.78 25.61 1.75
N THR A 290 8.23 26.80 1.51
CA THR A 290 8.84 27.79 0.61
C THR A 290 10.12 28.31 1.26
N ALA A 291 11.24 27.98 0.63
CA ALA A 291 12.46 28.78 0.55
C ALA A 291 12.87 29.60 1.80
N SER A 292 13.70 29.00 2.64
CA SER A 292 14.75 29.75 3.34
C SER A 292 16.03 28.93 3.42
N ALA A 293 16.60 28.62 2.24
CA ALA A 293 18.03 28.37 2.14
C ALA A 293 18.77 29.69 2.38
N SER A 294 18.94 30.07 3.64
CA SER A 294 20.01 30.98 4.07
C SER A 294 20.67 30.37 5.30
N ALA A 295 21.92 29.96 5.11
CA ALA A 295 22.78 29.44 6.15
C ALA A 295 22.93 30.44 7.29
N SER A 296 22.49 30.06 8.50
CA SER A 296 23.04 30.61 9.75
C SER A 296 22.60 29.78 10.96
N SER A 297 23.61 29.20 11.61
CA SER A 297 23.75 28.90 13.04
C SER A 297 22.52 28.51 13.86
N ALA A 298 22.58 27.28 14.38
CA ALA A 298 22.07 26.81 15.67
C ALA A 298 21.19 27.79 16.48
N SER A 299 19.89 27.50 16.55
CA SER A 299 19.19 27.50 17.82
C SER A 299 18.07 26.45 17.80
N ALA A 300 18.14 25.53 18.75
CA ALA A 300 17.05 24.62 19.03
C ALA A 300 15.95 25.43 19.71
N SER A 301 14.83 25.65 19.02
CA SER A 301 13.60 26.11 19.67
C SER A 301 12.42 25.26 19.21
N SER A 302 12.16 24.25 20.03
CA SER A 302 10.88 23.60 20.34
C SER A 302 9.67 24.22 19.64
N PHE A 303 9.20 23.56 18.58
CA PHE A 303 7.79 23.54 18.23
C PHE A 303 7.27 22.14 18.53
N SER A 304 6.22 22.09 19.36
CA SER A 304 5.54 20.89 19.85
C SER A 304 5.02 20.04 18.68
N GLY A 305 5.88 19.19 18.11
CA GLY A 305 5.60 18.39 16.93
C GLY A 305 5.15 16.98 17.31
N SER A 306 3.97 16.59 16.84
CA SER A 306 3.57 15.17 16.78
C SER A 306 4.72 14.38 16.15
N LYS A 307 5.30 13.44 16.90
CA LYS A 307 6.36 12.57 16.37
C LYS A 307 5.77 11.80 15.19
N SER A 308 6.42 11.88 14.04
CA SER A 308 6.04 11.12 12.86
C SER A 308 6.05 9.62 13.19
N LEU A 309 5.07 8.87 12.69
CA LEU A 309 4.94 7.41 12.79
C LEU A 309 6.29 6.70 12.52
N TRP A 310 7.07 7.25 11.60
CA TRP A 310 8.32 6.69 11.11
C TRP A 310 9.51 6.96 12.04
N THR A 311 9.44 8.02 12.84
CA THR A 311 10.48 8.37 13.82
C THR A 311 10.46 7.47 15.05
N GLU A 312 9.37 6.74 15.25
CA GLU A 312 9.23 5.77 16.34
C GLU A 312 9.83 4.39 16.01
N LEU A 313 10.10 4.14 14.73
CA LEU A 313 10.73 2.91 14.27
C LEU A 313 12.23 2.89 14.60
N GLU A 314 12.71 1.75 15.07
CA GLU A 314 14.13 1.53 15.39
C GLU A 314 14.95 1.56 14.10
N LEU A 315 15.83 2.55 13.95
CA LEU A 315 16.75 2.62 12.83
C LEU A 315 17.98 1.74 13.12
N ILE A 316 18.09 0.64 12.37
CA ILE A 316 19.28 -0.20 12.36
C ILE A 316 20.42 0.58 11.72
N ARG A 317 21.51 0.73 12.48
CA ARG A 317 22.75 1.35 11.99
C ARG A 317 23.66 0.30 11.39
N GLU A 318 24.29 0.68 10.29
CA GLU A 318 25.13 -0.21 9.50
C GLU A 318 26.45 0.50 9.24
N GLU A 319 27.36 0.45 10.21
CA GLU A 319 28.60 1.24 10.22
C GLU A 319 29.44 1.06 8.95
N GLU A 320 29.51 -0.17 8.42
CA GLU A 320 30.23 -0.44 7.17
C GLU A 320 29.58 0.26 5.97
N LEU A 321 28.24 0.23 5.88
CA LEU A 321 27.49 0.92 4.84
C LEU A 321 27.64 2.44 4.99
N GLU A 322 27.51 2.96 6.20
CA GLU A 322 27.68 4.39 6.50
C GLU A 322 29.09 4.87 6.10
N GLY A 323 30.12 4.09 6.44
CA GLY A 323 31.51 4.36 6.06
C GLY A 323 31.74 4.34 4.54
N LYS A 324 31.04 3.47 3.80
CA LYS A 324 31.06 3.44 2.33
C LYS A 324 30.33 4.65 1.74
N LEU A 325 29.15 4.99 2.25
CA LEU A 325 28.33 6.10 1.76
C LEU A 325 28.96 7.48 2.04
N ALA A 326 29.72 7.61 3.13
CA ALA A 326 30.44 8.84 3.49
C ALA A 326 31.58 9.20 2.53
N ARG A 327 32.04 8.25 1.71
CA ARG A 327 33.11 8.45 0.71
C ARG A 327 32.59 8.87 -0.66
N ARG A 328 31.27 9.00 -0.83
CA ARG A 328 30.66 9.40 -2.09
C ARG A 328 31.03 10.84 -2.45
N SER A 329 31.12 11.11 -3.75
CA SER A 329 31.28 12.48 -4.24
C SER A 329 30.02 13.30 -3.91
N ARG A 330 30.15 14.63 -3.92
CA ARG A 330 29.01 15.52 -3.74
C ARG A 330 27.94 15.29 -4.82
N ASP A 331 28.36 15.11 -6.07
CA ASP A 331 27.46 14.89 -7.21
C ASP A 331 26.68 13.58 -7.05
N ASP A 332 27.31 12.50 -6.55
CA ASP A 332 26.62 11.24 -6.26
C ASP A 332 25.59 11.39 -5.14
N VAL A 333 25.89 12.20 -4.12
CA VAL A 333 24.97 12.46 -3.01
C VAL A 333 23.76 13.25 -3.49
N GLU A 334 23.97 14.30 -4.30
CA GLU A 334 22.88 15.10 -4.87
C GLU A 334 22.00 14.26 -5.82
N ALA A 335 22.61 13.42 -6.68
CA ALA A 335 21.88 12.55 -7.59
C ALA A 335 21.02 11.47 -6.89
N GLU A 336 21.43 11.03 -5.70
CA GLU A 336 20.74 10.02 -4.91
C GLU A 336 20.00 10.61 -3.68
N ALA A 337 19.80 11.92 -3.61
CA ALA A 337 19.15 12.58 -2.46
C ALA A 337 17.72 12.03 -2.19
N TRP A 338 17.01 11.64 -3.25
CA TRP A 338 15.67 11.04 -3.15
C TRP A 338 15.64 9.75 -2.29
N THR A 339 16.77 9.03 -2.17
CA THR A 339 16.86 7.80 -1.39
C THR A 339 16.60 8.01 0.10
N GLU A 340 16.80 9.22 0.61
CA GLU A 340 16.55 9.58 2.01
C GLU A 340 15.06 9.63 2.35
N HIS A 341 14.20 9.69 1.33
CA HIS A 341 12.75 9.73 1.46
C HIS A 341 12.09 8.35 1.23
N VAL A 342 12.90 7.33 0.94
CA VAL A 342 12.44 5.94 0.85
C VAL A 342 12.66 5.23 2.16
N LEU A 343 11.57 4.89 2.85
CA LEU A 343 11.62 4.12 4.07
C LEU A 343 11.70 2.64 3.74
N GLU A 344 12.64 1.94 4.37
CA GLU A 344 12.80 0.50 4.23
C GLU A 344 12.64 -0.15 5.61
N PHE A 345 11.59 -0.96 5.76
CA PHE A 345 11.21 -1.58 7.03
C PHE A 345 11.19 -3.08 6.91
N GLU A 346 11.33 -3.71 8.07
CA GLU A 346 11.47 -5.14 8.21
C GLU A 346 10.11 -5.79 8.49
N LEU A 347 9.82 -6.86 7.74
CA LEU A 347 8.62 -7.67 7.92
C LEU A 347 8.68 -8.48 9.22
N ALA A 348 7.55 -8.54 9.91
CA ALA A 348 7.35 -9.47 11.01
C ALA A 348 7.21 -10.91 10.48
N ARG A 349 7.56 -11.88 11.33
CA ARG A 349 7.32 -13.30 11.02
C ARG A 349 5.82 -13.56 11.11
N GLU A 350 5.34 -14.44 10.26
CA GLU A 350 4.03 -15.05 10.46
C GLU A 350 4.16 -16.06 11.61
N GLU A 351 3.41 -15.86 12.66
CA GLU A 351 3.15 -16.92 13.64
C GLU A 351 2.25 -17.92 12.91
N HIS A 352 2.79 -19.08 12.54
CA HIS A 352 1.95 -20.19 12.11
C HIS A 352 1.18 -20.66 13.34
N GLU A 353 -0.15 -20.68 13.31
CA GLU A 353 -1.01 -21.20 14.39
C GLU A 353 -0.88 -22.74 14.57
N ASP A 354 0.21 -23.36 14.12
CA ASP A 354 0.42 -24.82 14.13
C ASP A 354 1.38 -25.32 15.24
N ASP A 355 1.82 -24.46 16.17
CA ASP A 355 2.74 -24.86 17.26
C ASP A 355 2.04 -25.08 18.64
N ASP A 356 0.70 -25.11 18.68
CA ASP A 356 -0.07 -25.36 19.92
C ASP A 356 -0.91 -26.66 19.86
N ASP A 357 -0.31 -27.81 19.53
CA ASP A 357 -0.83 -29.10 20.02
C ASP A 357 0.20 -30.25 19.92
N ASP A 358 1.25 -30.27 20.75
CA ASP A 358 1.99 -31.53 21.00
C ASP A 358 2.84 -31.57 22.28
N THR A 359 2.36 -30.94 23.37
CA THR A 359 2.92 -31.20 24.71
C THR A 359 1.84 -31.48 25.74
N ALA A 360 0.97 -32.46 25.48
CA ALA A 360 0.12 -33.04 26.52
C ALA A 360 -0.39 -34.48 26.23
N ALA A 361 0.46 -35.40 25.72
CA ALA A 361 0.14 -36.83 25.76
C ALA A 361 1.37 -37.75 25.65
N ALA A 362 2.36 -37.59 26.53
CA ALA A 362 3.39 -38.61 26.71
C ALA A 362 2.92 -39.68 27.71
N ALA A 363 2.25 -40.73 27.23
CA ALA A 363 2.25 -42.05 27.89
C ALA A 363 1.69 -43.15 26.97
N ALA A 364 2.55 -44.14 26.66
CA ALA A 364 2.30 -45.41 25.93
C ALA A 364 2.00 -45.24 24.44
N ASP A 365 2.56 -45.98 23.49
CA ASP A 365 2.96 -47.40 23.50
C ASP A 365 3.96 -47.68 22.34
N ASP A 366 4.72 -48.77 22.46
CA ASP A 366 5.79 -49.24 21.58
C ASP A 366 5.31 -49.69 20.17
N GLY A 367 6.20 -49.61 19.16
CA GLY A 367 6.16 -50.58 18.04
C GLY A 367 6.45 -50.11 16.61
N ASN A 368 7.75 -50.03 16.28
CA ASN A 368 8.41 -50.61 15.11
C ASN A 368 8.11 -50.18 13.63
N ASP A 369 9.22 -49.97 12.93
CA ASP A 369 9.57 -50.20 11.51
C ASP A 369 9.07 -49.31 10.33
N GLN A 370 10.09 -48.69 9.71
CA GLN A 370 10.42 -48.59 8.27
C GLN A 370 9.65 -47.67 7.28
N GLN A 371 10.49 -46.91 6.56
CA GLN A 371 10.34 -46.34 5.21
C GLN A 371 9.30 -45.22 5.01
N HIS A 372 9.78 -43.98 4.81
CA HIS A 372 9.02 -42.90 4.18
C HIS A 372 9.69 -42.46 2.88
N GLY A 373 9.27 -43.13 1.80
CA GLY A 373 9.23 -42.54 0.47
C GLY A 373 7.96 -41.69 0.33
N SER A 374 8.07 -40.66 -0.50
CA SER A 374 6.98 -39.83 -1.01
C SER A 374 5.70 -40.63 -1.29
N ARG A 375 4.59 -40.29 -0.62
CA ARG A 375 3.27 -40.81 -1.00
C ARG A 375 2.29 -39.66 -1.15
N ALA A 376 2.09 -39.28 -2.41
CA ALA A 376 0.89 -38.59 -2.86
C ALA A 376 -0.32 -39.39 -2.39
N GLN A 377 -1.19 -38.74 -1.61
CA GLN A 377 -2.43 -39.33 -1.15
C GLN A 377 -3.51 -39.05 -2.19
N LEU A 378 -4.07 -40.13 -2.73
CA LEU A 378 -5.12 -40.18 -3.73
C LEU A 378 -6.37 -39.47 -3.22
N ALA A 379 -6.81 -38.44 -3.93
CA ALA A 379 -8.08 -37.76 -3.70
C ALA A 379 -9.25 -38.69 -4.09
N SER A 380 -10.24 -38.80 -3.20
CA SER A 380 -11.56 -39.36 -3.50
C SER A 380 -12.42 -38.29 -4.17
N ASP A 381 -13.14 -38.67 -5.23
CA ASP A 381 -13.92 -37.83 -6.15
C ASP A 381 -15.22 -37.20 -5.57
N ASP A 382 -15.27 -36.81 -4.29
CA ASP A 382 -16.50 -36.27 -3.67
C ASP A 382 -16.32 -35.09 -2.69
N ASP A 383 -15.16 -34.43 -2.68
CA ASP A 383 -15.01 -33.13 -2.00
C ASP A 383 -15.34 -32.00 -2.98
N ALA A 384 -16.52 -31.40 -2.84
CA ALA A 384 -16.79 -30.08 -3.40
C ALA A 384 -15.81 -29.08 -2.75
N ALA A 385 -14.62 -28.94 -3.36
CA ALA A 385 -13.49 -28.24 -2.80
C ALA A 385 -13.85 -26.79 -2.48
N TYR A 386 -14.09 -26.52 -1.19
CA TYR A 386 -14.13 -25.15 -0.70
C TYR A 386 -12.79 -24.48 -1.03
N PRO A 387 -12.79 -23.22 -1.49
CA PRO A 387 -11.54 -22.54 -1.81
C PRO A 387 -10.65 -22.50 -0.57
N LEU A 388 -9.35 -22.80 -0.75
CA LEU A 388 -8.37 -22.70 0.32
C LEU A 388 -8.44 -21.30 0.93
N ARG A 389 -8.81 -21.21 2.22
CA ARG A 389 -9.00 -19.96 2.93
C ARG A 389 -7.79 -19.66 3.81
N ILE A 390 -7.20 -18.49 3.61
CA ILE A 390 -6.01 -18.02 4.33
C ILE A 390 -6.41 -16.84 5.20
N GLU A 391 -6.27 -16.99 6.50
CA GLU A 391 -6.50 -15.92 7.48
C GLU A 391 -5.21 -15.10 7.63
N SER A 392 -5.27 -13.78 7.45
CA SER A 392 -4.11 -12.90 7.65
C SER A 392 -4.33 -11.95 8.82
N ARG A 393 -3.62 -12.25 9.91
CA ARG A 393 -3.67 -11.54 11.19
C ARG A 393 -2.31 -11.02 11.60
N GLY A 394 -2.31 -10.13 12.59
CA GLY A 394 -1.11 -9.71 13.31
C GLY A 394 -0.36 -8.54 12.68
N PRO A 395 0.52 -7.89 13.46
CA PRO A 395 1.34 -6.80 12.97
C PRO A 395 2.28 -7.29 11.88
N ARG A 396 2.30 -6.58 10.74
CA ARG A 396 3.08 -7.00 9.56
C ARG A 396 4.55 -6.57 9.61
N LEU A 397 4.91 -5.64 10.50
CA LEU A 397 6.26 -5.09 10.63
C LEU A 397 6.81 -5.31 12.03
N THR A 398 8.13 -5.52 12.16
CA THR A 398 8.77 -5.69 13.48
C THR A 398 8.90 -4.38 14.27
N GLY A 399 8.79 -3.24 13.59
CA GLY A 399 9.13 -1.93 14.13
C GLY A 399 10.57 -1.48 13.82
N ARG A 400 11.36 -2.32 13.14
CA ARG A 400 12.71 -1.97 12.68
C ARG A 400 12.69 -1.41 11.26
N ARG A 401 13.57 -0.44 11.00
CA ARG A 401 13.83 0.14 9.69
C ARG A 401 15.33 0.27 9.45
N ARG A 402 15.73 0.42 8.19
CA ARG A 402 17.11 0.70 7.80
C ARG A 402 17.17 1.75 6.69
N ARG A 403 18.38 2.19 6.37
CA ARG A 403 18.61 3.14 5.28
C ARG A 403 18.41 2.44 3.93
N PHE A 404 17.56 3.01 3.09
CA PHE A 404 17.41 2.59 1.70
C PHE A 404 18.65 2.95 0.88
N VAL A 405 19.00 2.06 -0.04
CA VAL A 405 20.07 2.26 -1.03
C VAL A 405 19.56 1.86 -2.41
N SER A 406 19.88 2.70 -3.41
CA SER A 406 19.36 2.60 -4.78
C SER A 406 20.00 1.50 -5.63
N ARG A 407 21.15 0.98 -5.20
CA ARG A 407 21.97 0.03 -5.97
C ARG A 407 22.39 -1.15 -5.10
N GLU A 408 22.32 -2.34 -5.67
CA GLU A 408 22.66 -3.60 -5.01
C GLU A 408 24.13 -3.67 -4.59
N ARG A 409 25.03 -2.94 -5.27
CA ARG A 409 26.46 -2.86 -4.89
C ARG A 409 26.71 -2.40 -3.44
N TRP A 410 25.75 -1.68 -2.84
CA TRP A 410 25.84 -1.22 -1.46
C TRP A 410 25.52 -2.34 -0.44
N ARG A 411 24.84 -3.39 -0.89
CA ARG A 411 24.43 -4.58 -0.12
C ARG A 411 24.67 -5.85 -0.96
N PRO A 412 25.94 -6.18 -1.26
CA PRO A 412 26.27 -7.31 -2.13
C PRO A 412 25.76 -8.66 -1.59
N GLU A 413 25.49 -8.78 -0.30
CA GLU A 413 24.85 -9.94 0.35
C GLU A 413 23.40 -10.17 -0.11
N GLU A 414 22.73 -9.15 -0.63
CA GLU A 414 21.36 -9.23 -1.16
C GLU A 414 21.30 -9.62 -2.65
N ALA A 415 22.47 -9.73 -3.28
CA ALA A 415 22.60 -10.04 -4.70
C ALA A 415 21.90 -11.34 -5.08
N LYS A 416 21.12 -11.29 -6.17
CA LYS A 416 20.44 -12.48 -6.70
C LYS A 416 21.43 -13.61 -6.98
N GLU A 417 22.60 -13.31 -7.51
CA GLU A 417 23.64 -14.30 -7.83
C GLU A 417 24.22 -15.00 -6.58
N ARG A 418 23.99 -14.44 -5.39
CA ARG A 418 24.45 -14.98 -4.10
C ARG A 418 23.33 -15.62 -3.28
N GLY A 419 22.14 -15.76 -3.83
CA GLY A 419 20.97 -16.26 -3.09
C GLY A 419 20.37 -15.25 -2.12
N GLY A 420 20.80 -13.98 -2.18
CA GLY A 420 20.37 -12.89 -1.29
C GLY A 420 18.91 -12.45 -1.46
N ILE A 421 18.16 -13.09 -2.38
CA ILE A 421 16.72 -12.85 -2.55
C ILE A 421 15.97 -13.09 -1.23
N LYS A 422 16.28 -14.16 -0.50
CA LYS A 422 15.62 -14.45 0.79
C LYS A 422 15.85 -13.32 1.80
N LEU A 423 17.08 -12.79 1.85
CA LEU A 423 17.45 -11.69 2.73
C LEU A 423 16.72 -10.40 2.40
N ARG A 424 16.67 -10.00 1.12
CA ARG A 424 15.99 -8.76 0.70
C ARG A 424 14.46 -8.86 0.77
N ASN A 425 13.88 -10.06 0.63
CA ASN A 425 12.43 -10.27 0.77
C ASN A 425 11.91 -9.99 2.20
N ARG A 426 12.81 -9.98 3.19
CA ARG A 426 12.51 -9.55 4.57
C ARG A 426 12.18 -8.07 4.68
N TRP A 427 12.44 -7.29 3.63
CA TRP A 427 12.33 -5.85 3.63
C TRP A 427 11.34 -5.36 2.60
N MET A 428 10.66 -4.29 2.96
CA MET A 428 9.66 -3.64 2.13
C MET A 428 9.90 -2.13 2.17
N THR A 429 9.63 -1.47 1.05
CA THR A 429 9.82 -0.02 0.93
C THR A 429 8.47 0.71 0.93
N VAL A 430 8.41 1.88 1.56
CA VAL A 430 7.29 2.82 1.50
C VAL A 430 7.83 4.21 1.20
N TRP A 431 7.20 4.89 0.24
CA TRP A 431 7.59 6.22 -0.21
C TRP A 431 6.46 6.87 -0.99
N THR A 432 6.60 8.16 -1.28
CA THR A 432 5.61 8.93 -2.02
C THR A 432 6.22 9.70 -3.18
N LEU A 433 5.40 9.93 -4.21
CA LEU A 433 5.67 10.89 -5.27
C LEU A 433 4.72 12.09 -5.17
N ARG A 434 5.21 13.25 -5.59
CA ARG A 434 4.42 14.47 -5.84
C ARG A 434 4.82 15.10 -7.16
N TRP A 435 4.04 16.06 -7.64
CA TRP A 435 4.47 16.93 -8.74
C TRP A 435 5.67 17.78 -8.33
N GLU A 436 6.65 17.90 -9.22
CA GLU A 436 7.74 18.87 -9.07
C GLU A 436 7.15 20.30 -9.09
N GLU A 437 7.60 21.17 -8.19
CA GLU A 437 7.01 22.52 -8.00
C GLU A 437 6.96 23.34 -9.30
N ARG A 438 7.98 23.21 -10.16
CA ARG A 438 8.05 23.86 -11.47
C ARG A 438 6.94 23.46 -12.43
N ARG A 439 6.28 22.31 -12.21
CA ARG A 439 5.16 21.83 -13.03
C ARG A 439 3.81 22.28 -12.50
N LEU A 440 3.69 22.61 -11.22
CA LEU A 440 2.46 23.14 -10.62
C LEU A 440 2.29 24.64 -10.90
N PHE A 441 3.39 25.37 -11.06
CA PHE A 441 3.42 26.81 -11.34
C PHE A 441 4.28 27.10 -12.60
N PRO A 442 3.81 26.70 -13.80
CA PRO A 442 4.53 26.89 -15.06
C PRO A 442 4.67 28.35 -15.50
#